data_AF-A0A1F7I556-F1
#
_entry.id   AF-A0A1F7I556-F1
#
_cell.length_a   1.000
_cell.length_b   1.000
_cell.length_c   1.000
_cell.angle_alpha   90.00
_cell.angle_beta   90.00
_cell.angle_gamma   90.00
#
_symmetry.space_group_name_H-M   'P 1'
#
loop_
_entity.id
_entity.type
_entity.pdbx_description
1 polymer ?
#
loop_
_entity_poly.entity_id
_entity_poly.type
_entity_poly.pdbx_seq_one_letter_code
_entity_poly.pdbx_strand_id
1 'polypeptide(L)'
;MIDDGILPDDIIIVRHQTYADNGDVVVALINDTNGSQLATVKRFYHQGSKIELRPKNPALHPKFYELGEVEIRGKFVGLLRQGG
;
A
#
# COMPACT_ATOMS: atom_id res chain seq x y z
N MET A 1 -9.57 2.64 -1.58
CA MET A 1 -9.02 2.39 -2.92
C MET A 1 -10.01 2.75 -4.04
N ILE A 2 -10.93 3.68 -3.77
CA ILE A 2 -12.02 4.09 -4.67
C ILE A 2 -11.48 4.76 -5.95
N ASP A 3 -10.32 5.43 -5.90
CA ASP A 3 -9.76 6.14 -7.07
C ASP A 3 -8.85 5.30 -7.97
N ASP A 4 -8.36 4.12 -7.55
CA ASP A 4 -7.65 3.16 -8.43
C ASP A 4 -8.64 2.25 -9.18
N GLY A 5 -9.94 2.53 -9.05
CA GLY A 5 -11.00 1.66 -9.54
C GLY A 5 -11.10 0.35 -8.76
N ILE A 6 -10.46 0.25 -7.58
CA ILE A 6 -10.49 -0.96 -6.75
C ILE A 6 -11.63 -0.84 -5.74
N LEU A 7 -12.68 -1.61 -6.03
CA LEU A 7 -13.95 -1.63 -5.32
C LEU A 7 -14.00 -2.81 -4.33
N PRO A 8 -14.98 -2.82 -3.40
CA PRO A 8 -15.28 -4.03 -2.66
C PRO A 8 -15.45 -5.23 -3.59
N ASP A 9 -15.02 -6.40 -3.13
CA ASP A 9 -15.02 -7.69 -3.85
C ASP A 9 -14.05 -7.82 -5.04
N ASP A 10 -13.25 -6.79 -5.33
CA ASP A 10 -12.14 -6.94 -6.26
C ASP A 10 -11.03 -7.82 -5.71
N ILE A 11 -10.48 -8.65 -6.59
CA ILE A 11 -9.26 -9.40 -6.32
C ILE A 11 -8.10 -8.64 -6.95
N ILE A 12 -7.18 -8.15 -6.13
CA ILE A 12 -5.96 -7.52 -6.62
C ILE A 12 -4.88 -8.56 -6.89
N ILE A 13 -4.18 -8.40 -8.02
CA ILE A 13 -3.00 -9.18 -8.36
C ILE A 13 -1.78 -8.39 -7.91
N VAL A 14 -0.93 -9.07 -7.15
CA VAL A 14 0.27 -8.49 -6.56
C VAL A 14 1.47 -9.32 -7.01
N ARG A 15 2.50 -8.66 -7.54
CA ARG A 15 3.81 -9.27 -7.73
C ARG A 15 4.52 -9.27 -6.40
N HIS A 16 4.84 -10.46 -5.89
CA HIS A 16 5.58 -10.61 -4.65
C HIS A 16 6.98 -9.99 -4.78
N GLN A 17 7.27 -9.02 -3.92
CA GLN A 17 8.57 -8.34 -3.82
C GLN A 17 8.65 -7.59 -2.49
N THR A 18 9.86 -7.42 -1.96
CA THR A 18 10.12 -6.76 -0.67
C THR A 18 10.62 -5.31 -0.81
N TYR A 19 10.67 -4.81 -2.04
CA TYR A 19 11.10 -3.45 -2.37
C TYR A 19 10.02 -2.78 -3.23
N ALA A 20 10.07 -1.45 -3.31
CA ALA A 20 9.19 -0.65 -4.16
C ALA A 20 9.87 0.65 -4.56
N ASP A 21 9.53 1.16 -5.73
CA ASP A 21 10.00 2.47 -6.19
C ASP A 21 9.01 3.58 -5.82
N ASN A 22 9.50 4.82 -5.80
CA ASN A 22 8.65 5.98 -5.54
C ASN A 22 7.51 6.07 -6.56
N GLY A 23 6.29 6.09 -6.05
CA GLY A 23 5.08 6.11 -6.86
C GLY A 23 4.45 4.72 -7.08
N ASP A 24 5.07 3.63 -6.66
CA ASP A 24 4.47 2.30 -6.78
C ASP A 24 3.26 2.14 -5.85
N VAL A 25 2.23 1.43 -6.33
CA VAL A 25 1.14 0.96 -5.47
C VAL A 25 1.56 -0.38 -4.88
N VAL A 26 1.57 -0.47 -3.55
CA VAL A 26 2.12 -1.62 -2.83
C VAL A 26 1.10 -2.18 -1.86
N VAL A 27 1.21 -3.49 -1.62
CA VAL A 27 0.67 -4.12 -0.42
C VAL A 27 1.77 -4.09 0.63
N ALA A 28 1.48 -3.44 1.74
CA ALA A 28 2.40 -3.30 2.85
C ALA A 28 1.76 -3.73 4.17
N LEU A 29 2.55 -4.33 5.05
CA LEU A 29 2.22 -4.53 6.45
C LEU A 29 2.80 -3.37 7.25
N ILE A 30 1.96 -2.71 8.02
CA ILE A 30 2.38 -1.69 8.97
C ILE A 30 2.40 -2.34 10.35
N ASN A 31 3.57 -2.34 10.99
CA ASN A 31 3.71 -2.78 12.37
C ASN A 31 3.25 -1.65 13.29
N ASP A 32 2.21 -1.90 14.10
CA ASP A 32 1.82 -1.01 15.18
C ASP A 32 2.68 -1.27 16.43
N THR A 33 2.86 -0.22 17.21
CA THR A 33 3.52 -0.19 18.52
C THR A 33 2.98 -1.24 19.50
N ASN A 34 1.73 -1.67 19.36
CA ASN A 34 1.11 -2.72 20.18
C ASN A 34 1.36 -4.15 19.68
N GLY A 35 2.24 -4.33 18.69
CA GLY A 35 2.55 -5.65 18.09
C GLY A 35 1.51 -6.15 17.08
N SER A 36 0.50 -5.34 16.75
CA SER A 36 -0.49 -5.67 15.71
C SER A 36 0.04 -5.30 14.33
N GLN A 37 -0.25 -6.12 13.32
CA GLN A 37 0.11 -5.84 11.92
C GLN A 37 -1.14 -5.46 11.12
N LEU A 38 -1.09 -4.31 10.46
CA LEU A 38 -2.16 -3.85 9.58
C LEU A 38 -1.73 -3.99 8.12
N ALA A 39 -2.46 -4.81 7.36
CA ALA A 39 -2.30 -4.85 5.90
C ALA A 39 -2.96 -3.63 5.26
N THR A 40 -2.23 -2.96 4.37
CA THR A 40 -2.75 -1.82 3.62
C THR A 40 -2.30 -1.85 2.17
N VAL A 41 -3.06 -1.18 1.34
CA VAL A 41 -2.69 -0.88 -0.04
C VAL A 41 -2.64 0.63 -0.21
N LYS A 42 -1.45 1.13 -0.53
CA LYS A 42 -1.10 2.56 -0.58
C LYS A 42 -0.04 2.81 -1.64
N ARG A 43 0.09 4.07 -2.05
CA ARG A 43 1.22 4.49 -2.89
C ARG A 43 2.44 4.72 -2.02
N PHE A 44 3.55 4.10 -2.37
CA PHE A 44 4.80 4.15 -1.64
C PHE A 44 5.66 5.32 -2.13
N TYR A 45 6.22 6.07 -1.18
CA TYR A 45 7.30 7.00 -1.43
C TYR A 45 8.35 6.90 -0.33
N HIS A 46 9.60 6.71 -0.72
CA HIS A 46 10.76 6.81 0.13
C HIS A 46 11.25 8.26 0.15
N GLN A 47 11.23 8.87 1.34
CA GLN A 47 11.64 10.25 1.59
C GLN A 47 12.80 10.29 2.58
N GLY A 48 14.01 10.02 2.09
CA GLY A 48 15.22 10.03 2.91
C GLY A 48 15.20 8.94 3.98
N SER A 49 14.93 9.30 5.23
CA SER A 49 14.87 8.37 6.37
C SER A 49 13.45 7.94 6.74
N LYS A 50 12.42 8.31 5.96
CA LYS A 50 11.02 7.97 6.23
C LYS A 50 10.34 7.34 5.01
N ILE A 51 9.33 6.54 5.30
CA ILE A 51 8.41 5.98 4.31
C ILE A 51 7.10 6.74 4.40
N GLU A 52 6.67 7.32 3.27
CA GLU A 52 5.35 7.90 3.11
C GLU A 52 4.44 6.87 2.42
N LEU A 53 3.34 6.51 3.09
CA LEU A 53 2.25 5.75 2.49
C LEU A 53 1.10 6.69 2.18
N ARG A 54 1.03 7.10 0.91
CA ARG A 54 0.03 8.06 0.45
C ARG A 54 -1.29 7.36 0.12
N PRO A 55 -2.42 7.77 0.70
CA PRO A 55 -3.73 7.33 0.25
C PRO A 55 -3.99 7.91 -1.14
N LYS A 56 -4.72 7.18 -2.00
CA LYS A 56 -5.10 7.73 -3.30
C LYS A 56 -6.21 8.78 -3.20
N ASN A 57 -7.05 8.70 -2.19
CA ASN A 57 -8.06 9.73 -1.90
C ASN A 57 -7.34 11.00 -1.41
N PRO A 58 -7.38 12.12 -2.17
CA PRO A 58 -6.71 13.37 -1.80
C PRO A 58 -7.27 14.00 -0.53
N ALA A 59 -8.50 13.65 -0.14
CA ALA A 59 -9.12 14.11 1.11
C ALA A 59 -8.53 13.43 2.36
N LEU A 60 -7.71 12.39 2.19
CA LEU A 60 -7.01 11.71 3.28
C LEU A 60 -5.56 12.16 3.37
N HIS A 61 -5.08 12.39 4.59
CA HIS A 61 -3.70 12.80 4.82
C HIS A 61 -2.71 11.63 4.59
N PRO A 62 -1.55 11.89 3.96
CA PRO A 62 -0.44 10.94 3.93
C PRO A 62 0.01 10.57 5.34
N LYS A 63 0.41 9.31 5.53
CA LYS A 63 1.03 8.85 6.78
C LYS A 63 2.51 8.58 6.54
N PHE A 64 3.33 8.96 7.52
CA PHE A 64 4.76 8.78 7.51
C PHE A 64 5.15 7.76 8.57
N TYR A 65 6.11 6.92 8.22
CA TYR A 65 6.60 5.82 9.03
C TYR A 65 8.12 5.81 9.03
N GLU A 66 8.72 5.35 10.12
CA GLU A 66 10.15 5.13 10.24
C GLU A 66 10.58 3.88 9.46
N LEU A 67 11.87 3.79 9.15
CA LEU A 67 12.44 2.61 8.50
C LEU A 67 12.27 1.39 9.42
N GLY A 68 11.58 0.36 8.95
CA GLY A 68 11.28 -0.87 9.69
C GLY A 68 9.84 -0.99 10.21
N GLU A 69 9.08 0.10 10.25
CA GLU A 69 7.65 0.06 10.59
C GLU A 69 6.79 -0.45 9.44
N VAL A 70 7.31 -0.40 8.22
CA VAL A 70 6.62 -0.81 6.99
C VAL A 70 7.36 -1.96 6.33
N GLU A 71 6.67 -3.08 6.14
CA GLU A 71 7.15 -4.22 5.36
C GLU A 71 6.39 -4.29 4.03
N ILE A 72 7.10 -4.21 2.91
CA ILE A 72 6.51 -4.41 1.59
C ILE A 72 6.33 -5.91 1.34
N ARG A 73 5.10 -6.32 1.04
CA ARG A 73 4.77 -7.71 0.67
C ARG A 73 4.66 -7.89 -0.84
N GLY A 74 4.39 -6.81 -1.57
CA GLY A 74 4.45 -6.83 -3.02
C GLY A 74 3.92 -5.58 -3.68
N LYS A 75 4.09 -5.54 -5.00
CA LYS A 75 3.65 -4.44 -5.87
C LYS A 75 2.37 -4.82 -6.59
N PHE A 76 1.39 -3.94 -6.57
CA PHE A 76 0.16 -4.10 -7.35
C PHE A 76 0.47 -4.11 -8.85
N VAL A 77 -0.08 -5.09 -9.58
CA VAL A 77 0.11 -5.23 -11.03
C VAL A 77 -1.20 -5.30 -11.82
N GLY A 78 -2.33 -5.51 -11.16
CA GLY A 78 -3.62 -5.55 -11.84
C GLY A 78 -4.76 -5.91 -10.90
N LEU A 79 -5.99 -5.89 -11.41
CA LEU A 79 -7.19 -6.29 -10.70
C LEU A 79 -8.01 -7.27 -11.53
N LEU A 80 -8.68 -8.19 -10.86
CA LEU A 80 -9.71 -9.05 -11.41
C LEU A 80 -11.03 -8.69 -10.75
N ARG A 81 -12.03 -8.41 -11.58
CA ARG A 81 -13.41 -8.22 -11.16
C ARG A 81 -14.25 -9.27 -11.88
N GLN A 82 -14.96 -10.09 -11.12
CA GLN A 82 -16.02 -10.89 -11.72
C GLN A 82 -17.19 -9.96 -12.03
N GLY A 83 -17.44 -9.73 -13.32
CA GLY A 83 -18.70 -9.13 -13.77
C GLY A 83 -19.83 -10.12 -13.54
N GLY A 84 -20.94 -9.63 -12.99
CA GLY A 84 -22.21 -10.38 -12.98
C GLY A 84 -22.78 -10.55 -14.37
#